data_AF-A0A6B0XA21-F1
#
_entry.id   AF-A0A6B0XA21-F1
#
_cell.length_a   1.000
_cell.length_b   1.000
_cell.length_c   1.000
_cell.angle_alpha   90.00
_cell.angle_beta   90.00
_cell.angle_gamma   90.00
#
_symmetry.space_group_name_H-M   'P 1'
#
loop_
_entity.id
_entity.type
_entity.pdbx_description
1 polymer ?
#
loop_
_entity_poly.entity_id
_entity_poly.type
_entity_poly.pdbx_seq_one_letter_code
_entity_poly.pdbx_strand_id
1 'polypeptide(L)'
;MSPRRQPDGRPEWRSVDELLAQAIASEDFATLPGKGQPLDLSAYFASGPEHRIAGKLLKDNAVLPQTLQDRRAAEQLRTQASQTLATQKEYLATLKTKICAQAPALCRFFPDRPTALDALGLPTWPEYFSEPEGALLPARRTLLDDARRLAELVAAYNRRIEVAIAEYLDSLRQANACVERLNQQVAFSRHLPAGLQLKTSDLTKAEAQVRTALPPLTPLPADLVQRLAQYYKAAHPSLWQRLS
;
A
#
# COMPACT_ATOMS: atom_id res chain seq x y z
N MET A 1 10.14 -37.56 -31.03
CA MET A 1 11.49 -38.09 -30.75
C MET A 1 12.03 -38.67 -32.04
N SER A 2 13.16 -38.16 -32.54
CA SER A 2 13.75 -38.61 -33.81
C SER A 2 14.80 -39.70 -33.51
N PRO A 3 14.78 -40.86 -34.19
CA PRO A 3 15.74 -41.93 -33.93
C PRO A 3 17.16 -41.51 -34.35
N ARG A 4 18.14 -41.74 -33.48
CA ARG A 4 19.56 -41.61 -33.83
C ARG A 4 19.91 -42.67 -34.87
N ARG A 5 20.65 -42.28 -35.91
CA ARG A 5 21.11 -43.17 -36.97
C ARG A 5 22.53 -43.64 -36.66
N GLN A 6 22.82 -44.90 -36.97
CA GLN A 6 24.21 -45.39 -37.02
C GLN A 6 24.97 -44.69 -38.17
N PRO A 7 26.32 -44.68 -38.16
CA PRO A 7 27.13 -44.05 -39.21
C PRO A 7 26.83 -44.56 -40.64
N ASP A 8 26.26 -45.78 -40.77
CA ASP A 8 25.80 -46.36 -42.05
C ASP A 8 24.33 -46.02 -42.41
N GLY A 9 23.70 -45.06 -41.72
CA GLY A 9 22.44 -44.43 -42.13
C GLY A 9 21.16 -45.23 -41.90
N ARG A 10 21.23 -46.45 -41.34
CA ARG A 10 20.04 -47.26 -40.98
C ARG A 10 19.42 -46.82 -39.65
N PRO A 11 18.08 -46.83 -39.54
CA PRO A 11 17.39 -46.51 -38.29
C PRO A 11 17.58 -47.65 -37.27
N GLU A 12 18.14 -47.31 -36.12
CA GLU A 12 18.34 -48.24 -35.00
C GLU A 12 17.09 -48.26 -34.12
N TRP A 13 16.41 -49.41 -34.06
CA TRP A 13 15.27 -49.62 -33.17
C TRP A 13 15.80 -50.19 -31.86
N ARG A 14 16.00 -49.34 -30.86
CA ARG A 14 16.28 -49.79 -29.50
C ARG A 14 14.96 -49.98 -28.75
N SER A 15 14.85 -51.09 -28.03
CA SER A 15 13.75 -51.29 -27.09
C SER A 15 13.90 -50.34 -25.89
N VAL A 16 12.79 -50.03 -25.22
CA VAL A 16 12.78 -49.19 -24.01
C VAL A 16 13.65 -49.82 -22.91
N ASP A 17 13.68 -51.15 -22.84
CA ASP A 17 14.49 -51.89 -21.87
C ASP A 17 15.99 -51.78 -22.13
N GLU A 18 16.42 -51.72 -23.40
CA GLU A 18 17.82 -51.49 -23.76
C GLU A 18 18.27 -50.05 -23.45
N LEU A 19 17.37 -49.08 -23.62
CA LEU A 19 17.64 -47.69 -23.23
C LEU A 19 17.77 -47.55 -21.71
N LEU A 20 16.94 -48.26 -20.95
CA LEU A 20 17.02 -48.30 -19.48
C LEU A 20 18.28 -49.01 -19.00
N ALA A 21 18.65 -50.14 -19.60
CA ALA A 21 19.88 -50.85 -19.28
C ALA A 21 21.13 -50.02 -19.59
N GLN A 22 21.14 -49.29 -20.72
CA GLN A 22 22.22 -48.35 -21.04
C GLN A 22 22.27 -47.18 -20.06
N ALA A 23 21.11 -46.60 -19.70
CA ALA A 23 21.03 -45.48 -18.77
C ALA A 23 21.47 -45.87 -17.35
N ILE A 24 21.25 -47.11 -16.91
CA ILE A 24 21.73 -47.66 -15.63
C ILE A 24 23.25 -47.95 -15.69
N ALA A 25 23.76 -48.39 -16.85
CA ALA A 25 25.17 -48.70 -17.04
C ALA A 25 26.05 -47.45 -17.26
N SER A 26 25.51 -46.40 -17.87
CA SER A 26 26.08 -45.05 -17.82
C SER A 26 25.76 -44.45 -16.46
N GLU A 27 26.72 -43.85 -15.77
CA GLU A 27 26.44 -43.13 -14.51
C GLU A 27 25.56 -41.86 -14.70
N ASP A 28 24.85 -41.73 -15.83
CA ASP A 28 23.93 -40.62 -16.17
C ASP A 28 22.79 -40.45 -15.14
N PHE A 29 22.38 -41.52 -14.43
CA PHE A 29 21.45 -41.40 -13.29
C PHE A 29 22.07 -40.68 -12.07
N ALA A 30 23.40 -40.68 -11.93
CA ALA A 30 24.08 -39.95 -10.87
C ALA A 30 24.15 -38.45 -11.16
N THR A 31 24.00 -38.04 -12.43
CA THR A 31 24.07 -36.64 -12.90
C THR A 31 22.70 -36.00 -13.14
N LEU A 32 21.62 -36.56 -12.59
CA LEU A 32 20.32 -35.88 -12.59
C LEU A 32 20.34 -34.72 -11.58
N PRO A 33 20.08 -33.47 -12.00
CA PRO A 33 20.08 -32.32 -11.11
C PRO A 33 18.93 -32.46 -10.10
N GLY A 34 19.30 -32.69 -8.84
CA GLY A 34 18.38 -32.85 -7.72
C GLY A 34 18.06 -34.30 -7.40
N LYS A 35 18.94 -34.96 -6.64
CA LYS A 35 18.53 -36.07 -5.77
C LYS A 35 17.61 -35.51 -4.68
N GLY A 36 16.34 -35.30 -5.04
CA GLY A 36 15.28 -35.09 -4.06
C GLY A 36 15.24 -36.29 -3.13
N GLN A 37 15.07 -36.06 -1.83
CA GLN A 37 14.82 -37.13 -0.89
C GLN A 37 13.65 -37.99 -1.40
N PRO A 38 13.72 -39.33 -1.29
CA PRO A 38 12.58 -40.18 -1.62
C PRO A 38 11.37 -39.67 -0.86
N LEU A 39 10.27 -39.38 -1.58
CA LEU A 39 9.04 -38.91 -0.94
C LEU A 39 8.61 -39.97 0.06
N ASP A 40 8.59 -39.60 1.34
CA ASP A 40 8.04 -40.47 2.37
C ASP A 40 6.51 -40.48 2.24
N LEU A 41 6.01 -41.51 1.56
CA LEU A 41 4.59 -41.75 1.35
C LEU A 41 3.97 -42.58 2.49
N SER A 42 4.72 -42.90 3.54
CA SER A 42 4.20 -43.67 4.69
C SER A 42 2.96 -42.99 5.30
N ALA A 43 3.00 -41.66 5.46
CA ALA A 43 1.87 -40.85 5.90
C ALA A 43 0.69 -40.85 4.90
N TYR A 44 0.96 -40.92 3.60
CA TYR A 44 -0.06 -40.97 2.55
C TYR A 44 -0.85 -42.29 2.61
N PHE A 45 -0.17 -43.42 2.78
CA PHE A 45 -0.80 -44.74 2.88
C PHE A 45 -1.39 -45.05 4.26
N ALA A 46 -0.94 -44.35 5.32
CA ALA A 46 -1.56 -44.41 6.64
C ALA A 46 -2.96 -43.77 6.67
N SER A 47 -3.28 -42.89 5.70
CA SER A 47 -4.62 -42.31 5.57
C SER A 47 -5.59 -43.23 4.84
N GLY A 48 -6.82 -43.35 5.37
CA GLY A 48 -7.88 -44.17 4.79
C GLY A 48 -8.13 -43.85 3.31
N PRO A 49 -8.61 -44.81 2.48
CA PRO A 49 -8.85 -44.62 1.04
C PRO A 49 -9.72 -43.39 0.73
N GLU A 50 -10.71 -43.14 1.58
CA GLU A 50 -11.62 -42.00 1.49
C GLU A 50 -10.90 -40.65 1.65
N HIS A 51 -9.95 -40.54 2.59
CA HIS A 51 -9.15 -39.34 2.81
C HIS A 51 -8.19 -39.06 1.65
N ARG A 52 -7.65 -40.11 1.02
CA ARG A 52 -6.80 -39.97 -0.18
C ARG A 52 -7.58 -39.44 -1.37
N ILE A 53 -8.80 -39.94 -1.58
CA ILE A 53 -9.69 -39.47 -2.65
C ILE A 53 -10.14 -38.04 -2.39
N ALA A 54 -10.51 -37.69 -1.15
CA ALA A 54 -10.88 -36.33 -0.79
C ALA A 54 -9.70 -35.34 -0.98
N GLY A 55 -8.49 -35.72 -0.54
CA GLY A 55 -7.28 -34.91 -0.75
C GLY A 55 -6.92 -34.75 -2.23
N LYS A 56 -7.10 -35.81 -3.03
CA LYS A 56 -6.91 -35.76 -4.48
C LYS A 56 -7.96 -34.87 -5.16
N LEU A 57 -9.24 -34.96 -4.79
CA LEU A 57 -10.30 -34.09 -5.31
C LEU A 57 -10.07 -32.62 -4.96
N LEU A 58 -9.64 -32.29 -3.73
CA LEU A 58 -9.31 -30.92 -3.34
C LEU A 58 -8.10 -30.38 -4.13
N LYS A 59 -7.08 -31.22 -4.33
CA LYS A 59 -5.89 -30.89 -5.13
C LYS A 59 -6.23 -30.70 -6.61
N ASP A 60 -7.04 -31.59 -7.18
CA ASP A 60 -7.42 -31.59 -8.59
C ASP A 60 -8.37 -30.41 -8.93
N ASN A 61 -9.17 -29.94 -7.96
CA ASN A 61 -10.07 -28.78 -8.14
C ASN A 61 -9.46 -27.45 -7.65
N ALA A 62 -8.19 -27.42 -7.23
CA ALA A 62 -7.54 -26.25 -6.64
C ALA A 62 -8.31 -25.62 -5.45
N VAL A 63 -9.14 -26.40 -4.76
CA VAL A 63 -9.94 -25.92 -3.63
C VAL A 63 -9.12 -26.12 -2.35
N LEU A 64 -8.60 -25.02 -1.81
CA LEU A 64 -7.96 -25.01 -0.50
C LEU A 64 -9.01 -25.31 0.58
N PRO A 65 -8.68 -26.10 1.63
CA PRO A 65 -9.50 -26.18 2.84
C PRO A 65 -9.82 -24.79 3.39
N GLN A 66 -11.03 -24.60 3.91
CA GLN A 66 -11.52 -23.28 4.36
C GLN A 66 -10.55 -22.59 5.34
N THR A 67 -9.93 -23.35 6.24
CA THR A 67 -8.93 -22.85 7.19
C THR A 67 -7.69 -22.28 6.50
N LEU A 68 -7.20 -22.93 5.44
CA LEU A 68 -6.08 -22.42 4.65
C LEU A 68 -6.50 -21.24 3.76
N GLN A 69 -7.76 -21.19 3.32
CA GLN A 69 -8.31 -20.03 2.61
C GLN A 69 -8.37 -18.80 3.53
N ASP A 70 -8.94 -18.94 4.73
CA ASP A 70 -9.07 -17.83 5.68
C ASP A 70 -7.70 -17.33 6.15
N ARG A 71 -6.74 -18.24 6.33
CA ARG A 71 -5.34 -17.87 6.61
C ARG A 71 -4.72 -17.05 5.45
N ARG A 72 -4.82 -17.57 4.23
CA ARG A 72 -4.29 -16.90 3.03
C ARG A 72 -4.95 -15.54 2.84
N ALA A 73 -6.27 -15.45 3.01
CA ALA A 73 -7.02 -14.21 2.88
C ALA A 73 -6.58 -13.18 3.93
N ALA A 74 -6.40 -13.58 5.20
CA ALA A 74 -5.91 -12.69 6.24
C ALA A 74 -4.50 -12.15 5.93
N GLU A 75 -3.58 -13.01 5.49
CA GLU A 75 -2.23 -12.61 5.10
C GLU A 75 -2.24 -11.68 3.87
N GLN A 76 -3.03 -12.01 2.84
CA GLN A 76 -3.19 -11.18 1.65
C GLN A 76 -3.75 -9.80 1.96
N LEU A 77 -4.81 -9.70 2.79
CA LEU A 77 -5.39 -8.43 3.20
C LEU A 77 -4.39 -7.57 3.98
N ARG A 78 -3.54 -8.18 4.83
CA ARG A 78 -2.47 -7.47 5.53
C ARG A 78 -1.40 -6.93 4.58
N THR A 79 -0.99 -7.74 3.61
CA THR A 79 -0.05 -7.32 2.57
C THR A 79 -0.62 -6.23 1.68
N GLN A 80 -1.89 -6.34 1.29
CA GLN A 80 -2.58 -5.31 0.53
C GLN A 80 -2.70 -4.01 1.33
N ALA A 81 -3.05 -4.08 2.62
CA ALA A 81 -3.11 -2.92 3.48
C ALA A 81 -1.76 -2.17 3.52
N SER A 82 -0.65 -2.90 3.67
CA SER A 82 0.69 -2.29 3.72
C SER A 82 1.13 -1.72 2.36
N GLN A 83 0.82 -2.40 1.26
CA GLN A 83 1.10 -1.93 -0.10
C GLN A 83 0.30 -0.67 -0.43
N THR A 84 -1.01 -0.68 -0.18
CA THR A 84 -1.88 0.48 -0.38
C THR A 84 -1.34 1.66 0.42
N LEU A 85 -1.03 1.47 1.71
CA LEU A 85 -0.47 2.54 2.53
C LEU A 85 0.86 3.09 1.97
N ALA A 86 1.72 2.25 1.42
CA ALA A 86 2.97 2.68 0.79
C ALA A 86 2.69 3.54 -0.46
N THR A 87 1.78 3.11 -1.34
CA THR A 87 1.36 3.90 -2.51
C THR A 87 0.74 5.24 -2.09
N GLN A 88 -0.09 5.26 -1.04
CA GLN A 88 -0.67 6.50 -0.52
C GLN A 88 0.40 7.45 0.00
N LYS A 89 1.43 6.94 0.68
CA LYS A 89 2.57 7.76 1.15
C LYS A 89 3.30 8.44 0.00
N GLU A 90 3.56 7.73 -1.09
CA GLU A 90 4.21 8.30 -2.28
C GLU A 90 3.37 9.40 -2.92
N TYR A 91 2.05 9.17 -3.04
CA TYR A 91 1.12 10.16 -3.55
C TYR A 91 1.05 11.41 -2.67
N LEU A 92 0.95 11.22 -1.35
CA LEU A 92 0.94 12.31 -0.37
C LEU A 92 2.27 13.10 -0.39
N ALA A 93 3.41 12.43 -0.55
CA ALA A 93 4.70 13.10 -0.71
C ALA A 93 4.71 14.01 -1.95
N THR A 94 4.15 13.55 -3.07
CA THR A 94 4.02 14.34 -4.30
C THR A 94 3.13 15.57 -4.09
N LEU A 95 1.99 15.42 -3.38
CA LEU A 95 1.14 16.55 -3.02
C LEU A 95 1.86 17.54 -2.10
N LYS A 96 2.60 17.05 -1.10
CA LYS A 96 3.38 17.88 -0.19
C LYS A 96 4.41 18.71 -0.95
N THR A 97 5.13 18.12 -1.92
CA THR A 97 6.06 18.86 -2.78
C THR A 97 5.35 19.98 -3.55
N LYS A 98 4.15 19.73 -4.10
CA LYS A 98 3.37 20.77 -4.78
C LYS A 98 2.94 21.89 -3.83
N ILE A 99 2.55 21.56 -2.59
CA ILE A 99 2.19 22.54 -1.55
C ILE A 99 3.41 23.40 -1.21
N CYS A 100 4.57 22.78 -0.93
CA CYS A 100 5.81 23.50 -0.61
C CYS A 100 6.33 24.36 -1.77
N ALA A 101 6.05 23.99 -3.03
CA ALA A 101 6.40 24.80 -4.18
C ALA A 101 5.46 26.01 -4.36
N GLN A 102 4.18 25.88 -3.99
CA GLN A 102 3.17 26.94 -4.16
C GLN A 102 3.14 27.91 -2.98
N ALA A 103 3.38 27.45 -1.75
CA ALA A 103 3.27 28.27 -0.55
C ALA A 103 4.15 29.53 -0.54
N PRO A 104 5.43 29.51 -1.00
CA PRO A 104 6.27 30.69 -0.99
C PRO A 104 5.74 31.84 -1.84
N ALA A 105 5.03 31.51 -2.94
CA ALA A 105 4.44 32.51 -3.80
C ALA A 105 3.43 33.39 -3.05
N LEU A 106 2.75 32.86 -2.03
CA LEU A 106 1.78 33.58 -1.21
C LEU A 106 2.44 34.30 -0.02
N CYS A 107 3.46 33.69 0.60
CA CYS A 107 4.09 34.21 1.82
C CYS A 107 4.99 35.44 1.57
N ARG A 108 5.67 35.50 0.42
CA ARG A 108 6.71 36.53 0.15
C ARG A 108 6.22 37.97 0.22
N PHE A 109 4.92 38.23 0.04
CA PHE A 109 4.37 39.59 -0.03
C PHE A 109 4.06 40.22 1.32
N PHE A 110 3.99 39.40 2.37
CA PHE A 110 3.77 39.93 3.71
C PHE A 110 5.06 40.52 4.26
N PRO A 111 4.99 41.61 5.06
CA PRO A 111 6.18 42.24 5.63
C PRO A 111 6.80 41.40 6.77
N ASP A 112 5.97 40.74 7.58
CA ASP A 112 6.39 40.00 8.76
C ASP A 112 5.36 38.88 9.09
N ARG A 113 5.79 37.90 9.89
CA ARG A 113 4.94 36.75 10.26
C ARG A 113 3.65 37.17 10.99
N PRO A 114 3.67 38.09 11.99
CA PRO A 114 2.45 38.57 12.64
C PRO A 114 1.39 39.10 11.66
N THR A 115 1.79 39.99 10.74
CA THR A 115 0.87 40.54 9.73
C THR A 115 0.32 39.45 8.81
N ALA A 116 1.16 38.49 8.42
CA ALA A 116 0.73 37.35 7.61
C ALA A 116 -0.27 36.46 8.36
N LEU A 117 -0.03 36.14 9.64
CA LEU A 117 -0.94 35.33 10.44
C LEU A 117 -2.32 35.98 10.57
N ASP A 118 -2.36 37.29 10.85
CA ASP A 118 -3.61 38.05 10.95
C ASP A 118 -4.36 38.08 9.61
N ALA A 119 -3.66 38.43 8.52
CA ALA A 119 -4.24 38.51 7.18
C ALA A 119 -4.75 37.16 6.66
N LEU A 120 -4.07 36.06 7.04
CA LEU A 120 -4.44 34.71 6.64
C LEU A 120 -5.44 34.06 7.61
N GLY A 121 -5.68 34.66 8.78
CA GLY A 121 -6.55 34.11 9.83
C GLY A 121 -6.01 32.82 10.44
N LEU A 122 -4.69 32.70 10.57
CA LEU A 122 -4.03 31.49 11.05
C LEU A 122 -3.59 31.64 12.51
N PRO A 123 -3.80 30.61 13.36
CA PRO A 123 -3.39 30.66 14.76
C PRO A 123 -1.87 30.54 14.95
N THR A 124 -1.21 29.80 14.05
CA THR A 124 0.22 29.48 14.09
C THR A 124 0.80 29.44 12.68
N TRP A 125 2.11 29.69 12.56
CA TRP A 125 2.78 29.64 11.27
C TRP A 125 2.82 28.21 10.72
N PRO A 126 2.22 27.93 9.55
CA PRO A 126 2.24 26.59 8.98
C PRO A 126 3.65 26.12 8.64
N GLU A 127 3.91 24.84 8.87
CA GLU A 127 5.20 24.17 8.64
C GLU A 127 5.66 24.15 7.18
N TYR A 128 4.73 24.42 6.24
CA TYR A 128 4.99 24.44 4.81
C TYR A 128 5.11 25.86 4.23
N PHE A 129 5.02 26.91 5.06
CA PHE A 129 5.20 28.30 4.65
C PHE A 129 6.66 28.74 4.77
N SER A 130 7.15 29.48 3.77
CA SER A 130 8.45 30.16 3.82
C SER A 130 8.36 31.47 4.59
N GLU A 131 9.49 32.03 5.03
CA GLU A 131 9.51 33.35 5.66
C GLU A 131 8.93 34.44 4.75
N PRO A 132 8.23 35.43 5.33
CA PRO A 132 7.81 36.64 4.61
C PRO A 132 9.02 37.50 4.22
N GLU A 133 8.95 38.14 3.05
CA GLU A 133 10.04 38.95 2.47
C GLU A 133 9.66 40.44 2.29
N GLY A 134 8.39 40.79 2.46
CA GLY A 134 7.89 42.15 2.19
C GLY A 134 7.92 42.53 0.71
N ALA A 135 7.85 41.55 -0.20
CA ALA A 135 7.84 41.79 -1.64
C ALA A 135 6.59 42.58 -2.08
N LEU A 136 6.67 43.23 -3.25
CA LEU A 136 5.55 43.98 -3.81
C LEU A 136 4.35 43.05 -4.09
N LEU A 137 3.17 43.48 -3.66
CA LEU A 137 1.91 42.76 -3.90
C LEU A 137 1.70 42.52 -5.41
N PRO A 138 1.35 41.29 -5.82
CA PRO A 138 1.13 40.97 -7.22
C PRO A 138 -0.24 41.53 -7.65
N ALA A 139 -0.64 41.25 -8.90
CA ALA A 139 -2.00 41.52 -9.32
C ALA A 139 -3.01 40.78 -8.41
N ARG A 140 -4.07 41.48 -7.99
CA ARG A 140 -5.12 40.93 -7.11
C ARG A 140 -5.60 39.55 -7.55
N ARG A 141 -5.84 39.37 -8.85
CA ARG A 141 -6.31 38.09 -9.41
C ARG A 141 -5.30 36.96 -9.15
N THR A 142 -4.03 37.18 -9.44
CA THR A 142 -2.95 36.20 -9.21
C THR A 142 -2.86 35.82 -7.73
N LEU A 143 -2.89 36.79 -6.81
CA LEU A 143 -2.86 36.52 -5.37
C LEU A 143 -4.02 35.61 -4.93
N LEU A 144 -5.24 35.94 -5.37
CA LEU A 144 -6.44 35.19 -4.98
C LEU A 144 -6.49 33.80 -5.61
N ASP A 145 -6.05 33.67 -6.85
CA ASP A 145 -5.98 32.37 -7.54
C ASP A 145 -4.90 31.47 -6.92
N ASP A 146 -3.73 32.02 -6.56
CA ASP A 146 -2.67 31.29 -5.85
C ASP A 146 -3.12 30.84 -4.46
N ALA A 147 -3.83 31.70 -3.73
CA ALA A 147 -4.40 31.37 -2.43
C ALA A 147 -5.46 30.27 -2.51
N ARG A 148 -6.37 30.36 -3.50
CA ARG A 148 -7.37 29.32 -3.73
C ARG A 148 -6.71 27.98 -4.02
N ARG A 149 -5.73 27.97 -4.94
CA ARG A 149 -5.01 26.76 -5.32
C ARG A 149 -4.28 26.14 -4.13
N LEU A 150 -3.63 26.95 -3.29
CA LEU A 150 -2.95 26.47 -2.10
C LEU A 150 -3.94 25.86 -1.09
N ALA A 151 -5.07 26.53 -0.84
CA ALA A 151 -6.14 26.02 0.03
C ALA A 151 -6.69 24.68 -0.47
N GLU A 152 -6.95 24.56 -1.78
CA GLU A 152 -7.40 23.32 -2.40
C GLU A 152 -6.39 22.19 -2.25
N LEU A 153 -5.09 22.46 -2.45
CA LEU A 153 -4.03 21.46 -2.30
C LEU A 153 -3.91 20.97 -0.84
N VAL A 154 -3.93 21.88 0.13
CA VAL A 154 -3.85 21.53 1.57
C VAL A 154 -5.09 20.73 1.99
N ALA A 155 -6.29 21.17 1.57
CA ALA A 155 -7.52 20.44 1.85
C ALA A 155 -7.53 19.05 1.21
N ALA A 156 -7.06 18.93 -0.03
CA ALA A 156 -6.94 17.65 -0.73
C ALA A 156 -5.94 16.71 -0.04
N TYR A 157 -4.81 17.23 0.42
CA TYR A 157 -3.82 16.45 1.18
C TYR A 157 -4.40 15.91 2.50
N ASN A 158 -5.02 16.79 3.31
CA ASN A 158 -5.62 16.38 4.59
C ASN A 158 -6.76 15.38 4.41
N ARG A 159 -7.64 15.61 3.42
CA ARG A 159 -8.70 14.66 3.09
C ARG A 159 -8.13 13.31 2.66
N ARG A 160 -7.05 13.30 1.87
CA ARG A 160 -6.45 12.06 1.39
C ARG A 160 -5.78 11.28 2.52
N ILE A 161 -5.21 11.94 3.53
CA ILE A 161 -4.73 11.27 4.75
C ILE A 161 -5.86 10.51 5.43
N GLU A 162 -6.99 11.16 5.70
CA GLU A 162 -8.12 10.50 6.38
C GLU A 162 -8.66 9.33 5.58
N VAL A 163 -8.76 9.46 4.25
CA VAL A 163 -9.13 8.35 3.37
C VAL A 163 -8.12 7.20 3.43
N ALA A 164 -6.82 7.49 3.37
CA ALA A 164 -5.77 6.47 3.44
C ALA A 164 -5.77 5.72 4.79
N ILE A 165 -6.00 6.43 5.89
CA ILE A 165 -6.15 5.82 7.22
C ILE A 165 -7.38 4.91 7.25
N ALA A 166 -8.52 5.40 6.76
CA ALA A 166 -9.76 4.63 6.73
C ALA A 166 -9.63 3.34 5.89
N GLU A 167 -9.07 3.43 4.67
CA GLU A 167 -8.82 2.29 3.78
C GLU A 167 -7.88 1.25 4.43
N TYR A 168 -6.82 1.70 5.09
CA TYR A 168 -5.88 0.84 5.81
C TYR A 168 -6.54 0.12 6.99
N LEU A 169 -7.30 0.84 7.82
CA LEU A 169 -8.00 0.27 8.97
C LEU A 169 -9.10 -0.70 8.55
N ASP A 170 -9.81 -0.41 7.47
CA ASP A 170 -10.82 -1.31 6.92
C ASP A 170 -10.21 -2.63 6.46
N SER A 171 -9.08 -2.57 5.72
CA SER A 171 -8.35 -3.76 5.30
C SER A 171 -7.88 -4.60 6.50
N LEU A 172 -7.43 -3.96 7.58
CA LEU A 172 -7.06 -4.66 8.82
C LEU A 172 -8.26 -5.26 9.55
N ARG A 173 -9.43 -4.60 9.55
CA ARG A 173 -10.67 -5.16 10.11
C ARG A 173 -11.08 -6.43 9.36
N GLN A 174 -11.05 -6.39 8.03
CA GLN A 174 -11.35 -7.55 7.20
C GLN A 174 -10.35 -8.69 7.47
N ALA A 175 -9.05 -8.37 7.60
CA ALA A 175 -8.04 -9.36 7.96
C ALA A 175 -8.29 -9.98 9.34
N ASN A 176 -8.66 -9.17 10.34
CA ASN A 176 -9.00 -9.66 11.68
C ASN A 176 -10.22 -10.57 11.66
N ALA A 177 -11.26 -10.24 10.88
CA ALA A 177 -12.43 -11.11 10.73
C ALA A 177 -12.06 -12.48 10.13
N CYS A 178 -11.14 -12.54 9.16
CA CYS A 178 -10.61 -13.80 8.65
C CYS A 178 -9.83 -14.59 9.71
N VAL A 179 -9.00 -13.90 10.51
CA VAL A 179 -8.26 -14.51 11.63
C VAL A 179 -9.19 -15.07 12.69
N GLU A 180 -10.25 -14.35 13.04
CA GLU A 180 -11.24 -14.80 14.03
C GLU A 180 -11.97 -16.06 13.56
N ARG A 181 -12.43 -16.08 12.30
CA ARG A 181 -13.06 -17.27 11.70
C ARG A 181 -12.10 -18.46 11.69
N LEU A 182 -10.84 -18.25 11.31
CA LEU A 182 -9.79 -19.28 11.36
C LEU A 182 -9.59 -19.81 12.78
N ASN A 183 -9.41 -18.92 13.75
CA ASN A 183 -9.12 -19.30 15.13
C ASN A 183 -10.30 -20.06 15.76
N GLN A 184 -11.54 -19.67 15.46
CA GLN A 184 -12.73 -20.41 15.87
C GLN A 184 -12.72 -21.83 15.28
N GLN A 185 -12.48 -21.97 13.98
CA GLN A 185 -12.40 -23.30 13.33
C GLN A 185 -11.31 -24.18 13.95
N VAL A 186 -10.13 -23.61 14.22
CA VAL A 186 -9.03 -24.34 14.89
C VAL A 186 -9.42 -24.76 16.30
N ALA A 187 -10.02 -23.86 17.08
CA ALA A 187 -10.43 -24.14 18.47
C ALA A 187 -11.51 -25.23 18.60
N PHE A 188 -12.44 -25.30 17.65
CA PHE A 188 -13.50 -26.34 17.66
C PHE A 188 -13.07 -27.66 17.01
N SER A 189 -11.94 -27.70 16.31
CA SER A 189 -11.47 -28.91 15.66
C SER A 189 -10.60 -29.76 16.58
N ARG A 190 -10.78 -31.09 16.51
CA ARG A 190 -9.88 -32.05 17.18
C ARG A 190 -8.63 -32.37 16.38
N HIS A 191 -8.61 -32.00 15.11
CA HIS A 191 -7.62 -32.46 14.13
C HIS A 191 -6.73 -31.35 13.57
N LEU A 192 -7.02 -30.07 13.83
CA LEU A 192 -6.16 -28.98 13.40
C LEU A 192 -5.16 -28.61 14.50
N PRO A 193 -3.88 -28.40 14.15
CA PRO A 193 -2.88 -27.98 15.12
C PRO A 193 -3.13 -26.53 15.58
N ALA A 194 -2.90 -26.28 16.87
CA ALA A 194 -3.00 -24.94 17.46
C ALA A 194 -2.05 -23.92 16.80
N GLY A 195 -0.94 -24.38 16.21
CA GLY A 195 0.01 -23.53 15.47
C GLY A 195 -0.54 -22.88 14.20
N LEU A 196 -1.74 -23.26 13.74
CA LEU A 196 -2.41 -22.59 12.62
C LEU A 196 -3.06 -21.26 13.02
N GLN A 197 -3.28 -21.02 14.31
CA GLN A 197 -3.90 -19.79 14.81
C GLN A 197 -3.05 -18.56 14.45
N LEU A 198 -3.74 -17.47 14.12
CA LEU A 198 -3.13 -16.18 13.85
C LEU A 198 -3.51 -15.18 14.94
N LYS A 199 -2.63 -14.21 15.20
CA LYS A 199 -2.94 -13.09 16.10
C LYS A 199 -3.67 -12.00 15.32
N THR A 200 -4.72 -11.42 15.90
CA THR A 200 -5.37 -10.22 15.38
C THR A 200 -4.47 -9.00 15.56
N SER A 201 -4.70 -7.99 14.72
CA SER A 201 -4.04 -6.69 14.81
C SER A 201 -4.84 -5.76 15.74
N ASP A 202 -4.14 -5.04 16.61
CA ASP A 202 -4.74 -3.95 17.40
C ASP A 202 -4.96 -2.72 16.50
N LEU A 203 -6.22 -2.42 16.21
CA LEU A 203 -6.61 -1.35 15.30
C LEU A 203 -6.33 0.04 15.89
N THR A 204 -6.47 0.23 17.19
CA THR A 204 -6.21 1.51 17.87
C THR A 204 -4.72 1.83 17.80
N LYS A 205 -3.88 0.84 18.07
CA LYS A 205 -2.42 0.97 17.93
C LYS A 205 -2.02 1.21 16.48
N ALA A 206 -2.63 0.50 15.54
CA ALA A 206 -2.36 0.67 14.11
C ALA A 206 -2.76 2.08 13.62
N GLU A 207 -3.91 2.60 14.04
CA GLU A 207 -4.34 3.96 13.72
C GLU A 207 -3.34 5.00 14.24
N ALA A 208 -2.95 4.90 15.52
CA ALA A 208 -1.99 5.83 16.13
C ALA A 208 -0.64 5.82 15.38
N GLN A 209 -0.17 4.64 14.97
CA GLN A 209 1.07 4.51 14.19
C GLN A 209 0.96 5.19 12.82
N VAL A 210 -0.15 4.99 12.10
CA VAL A 210 -0.33 5.61 10.77
C VAL A 210 -0.51 7.11 10.88
N ARG A 211 -1.28 7.61 11.86
CA ARG A 211 -1.44 9.05 12.12
C ARG A 211 -0.11 9.73 12.45
N THR A 212 0.76 9.04 13.20
CA THR A 212 2.11 9.53 13.48
C THR A 212 2.97 9.56 12.21
N ALA A 213 2.83 8.56 11.33
CA ALA A 213 3.59 8.48 10.08
C ALA A 213 3.08 9.43 8.98
N LEU A 214 1.80 9.82 9.04
CA LEU A 214 1.12 10.69 8.09
C LEU A 214 0.48 11.88 8.83
N PRO A 215 1.29 12.84 9.31
CA PRO A 215 0.76 13.99 10.02
C PRO A 215 -0.08 14.87 9.08
N PRO A 216 -1.27 15.33 9.50
CA PRO A 216 -2.03 16.31 8.76
C PRO A 216 -1.29 17.66 8.73
N LEU A 217 -1.51 18.43 7.67
CA LEU A 217 -1.00 19.79 7.58
C LEU A 217 -1.92 20.77 8.30
N THR A 218 -1.35 21.86 8.79
CA THR A 218 -2.12 22.98 9.34
C THR A 218 -3.18 23.45 8.30
N PRO A 219 -4.49 23.35 8.60
CA PRO A 219 -5.53 23.68 7.63
C PRO A 219 -5.62 25.19 7.38
N LEU A 220 -5.90 25.57 6.14
CA LEU A 220 -6.16 26.96 5.78
C LEU A 220 -7.65 27.29 5.97
N PRO A 221 -8.00 28.52 6.41
CA PRO A 221 -9.40 28.91 6.58
C PRO A 221 -10.20 28.85 5.28
N ALA A 222 -11.47 28.45 5.37
CA ALA A 222 -12.36 28.37 4.20
C ALA A 222 -12.61 29.75 3.55
N ASP A 223 -12.50 30.82 4.34
CA ASP A 223 -12.66 32.22 3.94
C ASP A 223 -11.34 32.89 3.53
N LEU A 224 -10.23 32.13 3.38
CA LEU A 224 -8.89 32.66 3.06
C LEU A 224 -8.90 33.67 1.90
N VAL A 225 -9.60 33.35 0.81
CA VAL A 225 -9.68 34.21 -0.38
C VAL A 225 -10.37 35.53 -0.06
N GLN A 226 -11.40 35.52 0.80
CA GLN A 226 -12.11 36.73 1.21
C GLN A 226 -11.22 37.60 2.10
N ARG A 227 -10.51 37.00 3.05
CA ARG A 227 -9.55 37.69 3.93
C ARG A 227 -8.43 38.36 3.13
N LEU A 228 -7.83 37.64 2.18
CA LEU A 228 -6.81 38.20 1.30
C LEU A 228 -7.34 39.31 0.40
N ALA A 229 -8.58 39.22 -0.06
CA ALA A 229 -9.20 40.29 -0.83
C ALA A 229 -9.41 41.55 0.01
N GLN A 230 -9.75 41.42 1.30
CA GLN A 230 -9.86 42.52 2.25
C GLN A 230 -8.49 43.13 2.54
N TYR A 231 -7.48 42.30 2.82
CA TYR A 231 -6.10 42.73 3.01
C TYR A 231 -5.57 43.53 1.80
N TYR A 232 -5.77 43.02 0.58
CA TYR A 232 -5.36 43.69 -0.65
C TYR A 232 -6.01 45.07 -0.80
N LYS A 233 -7.29 45.19 -0.44
CA LYS A 233 -8.03 46.46 -0.48
C LYS A 233 -7.49 47.45 0.56
N ALA A 234 -7.14 46.98 1.76
CA ALA A 234 -6.55 47.81 2.80
C ALA A 234 -5.14 48.30 2.44
N ALA A 235 -4.33 47.46 1.79
CA ALA A 235 -2.98 47.80 1.33
C ALA A 235 -2.98 48.77 0.13
N HIS A 236 -4.04 48.76 -0.69
CA HIS A 236 -4.23 49.68 -1.82
C HIS A 236 -5.48 50.56 -1.64
N PRO A 237 -5.47 51.53 -0.70
CA PRO A 237 -6.59 52.44 -0.53
C PRO A 237 -6.77 53.24 -1.82
N SER A 238 -8.04 53.36 -2.24
CA SER A 238 -8.43 54.12 -3.43
C SER A 238 -7.93 55.57 -3.34
N LEU A 239 -7.66 56.22 -4.47
CA LEU A 239 -7.16 57.60 -4.51
C LEU A 239 -8.02 58.57 -3.67
N TRP A 240 -9.34 58.33 -3.61
CA TRP A 240 -10.27 59.12 -2.80
C TRP A 240 -10.08 58.96 -1.29
N GLN A 241 -9.66 57.79 -0.80
CA GLN A 241 -9.35 57.56 0.61
C GLN A 241 -7.99 58.10 1.04
N ARG A 242 -7.12 58.48 0.09
CA ARG A 242 -5.81 59.09 0.37
C ARG A 242 -5.89 60.62 0.52
N LEU A 243 -7.03 61.21 0.14
CA LEU A 243 -7.25 62.67 0.15
C LEU A 243 -8.19 63.12 1.29
N SER A 244 -8.74 62.19 2.06
CA SER A 244 -9.57 62.41 3.25
C SER A 244 -8.75 62.16 4.52
#